data_AF-A0A966TXC0-F1
#
_entry.id   AF-A0A966TXC0-F1
#
_cell.length_a   1.000
_cell.length_b   1.000
_cell.length_c   1.000
_cell.angle_alpha   90.00
_cell.angle_beta   90.00
_cell.angle_gamma   90.00
#
_symmetry.space_group_name_H-M   'P 1'
#
loop_
_entity.id
_entity.type
_entity.pdbx_description
1 polymer ?
#
loop_
_entity_poly.entity_id
_entity_poly.type
_entity_poly.pdbx_seq_one_letter_code
_entity_poly.pdbx_strand_id
1 'polypeptide(L)'
;MLDDFLWRAALAGIAVALASGPLGCFVVWRRMAYFGDATAHAAILGVALSLGFSISVFIGVLLAALAMAFLILSLSGRMFAIDTLLGVVSHGALALGLVAVTFIPGVRVDLAAYLFGDILAVGRSDLLIIG
;
A
#
# COMPACT_ATOMS: atom_id res chain seq x y z
N MET A 1 19.93 -17.05 -22.32
CA MET A 1 18.96 -16.06 -22.83
C MET A 1 18.11 -15.70 -21.63
N LEU A 2 18.04 -14.43 -21.22
CA LEU A 2 17.22 -14.05 -20.08
C LEU A 2 15.76 -14.12 -20.52
N ASP A 3 14.94 -14.84 -19.76
CA ASP A 3 13.53 -15.02 -20.08
C ASP A 3 12.77 -13.70 -20.00
N ASP A 4 11.72 -13.56 -20.82
CA ASP A 4 10.89 -12.35 -20.94
C ASP A 4 10.36 -11.82 -19.60
N PHE A 5 10.15 -12.69 -18.61
CA PHE A 5 9.70 -12.29 -17.26
C PHE A 5 10.78 -11.56 -16.48
N LEU A 6 12.06 -11.90 -16.68
CA LEU A 6 13.17 -11.30 -15.95
C LEU A 6 13.42 -9.86 -16.40
N TRP A 7 13.29 -9.59 -17.70
CA TRP A 7 13.38 -8.23 -18.23
C TRP A 7 12.22 -7.35 -17.76
N ARG A 8 11.01 -7.90 -17.69
CA ARG A 8 9.83 -7.21 -17.13
C ARG A 8 9.99 -6.89 -15.65
N ALA A 9 10.47 -7.86 -14.87
CA ALA A 9 10.77 -7.67 -13.44
C ALA A 9 11.83 -6.57 -13.24
N ALA A 10 12.89 -6.57 -14.05
CA ALA A 10 13.94 -5.54 -13.99
C ALA A 10 13.41 -4.14 -14.33
N LEU A 11 12.63 -4.00 -15.41
CA LEU A 11 12.01 -2.72 -15.79
C LEU A 11 11.02 -2.22 -14.74
N ALA A 12 10.17 -3.10 -14.21
CA ALA A 12 9.23 -2.76 -13.14
C ALA A 12 9.97 -2.32 -11.88
N GLY A 13 11.05 -3.00 -11.49
CA GLY A 13 11.89 -2.61 -10.35
C GLY A 13 12.52 -1.23 -10.53
N ILE A 14 13.06 -0.93 -11.72
CA ILE A 14 13.64 0.40 -12.03
C ILE A 14 12.55 1.48 -11.97
N ALA A 15 11.39 1.24 -12.57
CA ALA A 15 10.30 2.20 -12.57
C ALA A 15 9.76 2.48 -11.16
N VAL A 16 9.59 1.43 -10.34
CA VAL A 16 9.22 1.58 -8.92
C VAL A 16 10.29 2.33 -8.13
N ALA A 17 11.58 2.05 -8.35
CA ALA A 17 12.67 2.78 -7.70
C ALA A 17 12.69 4.28 -8.08
N LEU A 18 12.46 4.59 -9.36
CA LEU A 18 12.37 5.96 -9.86
C LEU A 18 11.14 6.71 -9.35
N ALA A 19 10.02 6.02 -9.12
CA ALA A 19 8.84 6.64 -8.52
C ALA A 19 8.98 6.83 -7.01
N SER A 20 9.44 5.80 -6.30
CA SER A 20 9.55 5.80 -4.83
C SER A 20 10.68 6.67 -4.29
N GLY A 21 11.81 6.78 -5.01
CA GLY A 21 12.96 7.59 -4.58
C GLY A 21 12.62 9.08 -4.35
N PRO A 22 12.11 9.80 -5.37
CA PRO A 22 11.69 11.20 -5.24
C PRO A 22 10.58 11.40 -4.21
N LEU A 23 9.60 10.49 -4.18
CA LEU A 23 8.52 10.53 -3.18
C LEU A 23 9.07 10.40 -1.75
N GLY A 24 10.01 9.48 -1.52
CA GLY A 24 10.68 9.31 -0.23
C GLY A 24 11.43 10.57 0.20
N CYS A 25 12.20 11.19 -0.71
CA CYS A 25 12.88 12.45 -0.44
C CYS A 25 11.91 13.56 -0.03
N PHE A 26 10.77 13.68 -0.72
CA PHE A 26 9.73 14.66 -0.41
C PHE A 26 9.08 14.42 0.96
N VAL A 27 8.78 13.16 1.27
CA VAL A 27 8.19 12.75 2.57
C VAL A 27 9.13 13.10 3.73
N VAL A 28 10.44 12.85 3.57
CA VAL A 28 11.46 13.20 4.59
C VAL A 28 11.57 14.71 4.78
N TRP A 29 11.60 15.49 3.70
CA TRP A 29 11.63 16.96 3.79
C TRP A 29 10.43 17.55 4.51
N ARG A 30 9.26 16.92 4.39
CA ARG A 30 8.05 17.32 5.11
C ARG A 30 7.99 16.82 6.55
N ARG A 31 9.04 16.17 7.05
CA ARG A 31 9.09 15.53 8.38
C ARG A 31 7.98 14.50 8.60
N MET A 32 7.47 13.86 7.55
CA MET A 32 6.42 12.85 7.65
C MET A 32 7.02 11.44 7.75
N ALA A 33 7.84 11.17 8.77
CA ALA A 33 8.61 9.93 8.86
C ALA A 33 7.73 8.67 8.91
N TYR A 34 6.52 8.78 9.47
CA TYR A 34 5.59 7.66 9.63
C TYR A 34 4.74 7.37 8.38
N PHE A 35 4.84 8.16 7.30
CA PHE A 35 3.94 8.07 6.14
C PHE A 35 4.04 6.74 5.41
N GLY A 36 5.26 6.24 5.21
CA GLY A 36 5.47 4.92 4.61
C GLY A 36 4.85 3.81 5.46
N ASP A 37 5.08 3.84 6.77
CA ASP A 37 4.54 2.84 7.68
C ASP A 37 3.00 2.87 7.71
N ALA A 38 2.43 4.06 7.82
CA ALA A 38 1.00 4.25 7.92
C ALA A 38 0.29 3.81 6.63
N THR A 39 0.85 4.16 5.46
CA THR A 39 0.30 3.73 4.15
C THR A 39 0.42 2.22 3.93
N ALA A 40 1.49 1.58 4.39
CA ALA A 40 1.61 0.11 4.33
C ALA A 40 0.52 -0.60 5.15
N HIS A 41 0.23 -0.11 6.36
CA HIS A 41 -0.83 -0.67 7.21
C HIS A 41 -2.24 -0.41 6.63
N ALA A 42 -2.46 0.74 5.99
CA ALA A 42 -3.70 0.99 5.25
C ALA A 42 -3.85 0.09 4.02
N ALA A 43 -2.75 -0.28 3.34
CA ALA A 43 -2.80 -1.25 2.26
C ALA A 43 -3.29 -2.62 2.74
N ILE A 44 -2.85 -3.09 3.92
CA ILE A 44 -3.32 -4.35 4.54
C ILE A 44 -4.85 -4.30 4.76
N LEU A 45 -5.36 -3.19 5.31
CA LEU A 45 -6.79 -2.97 5.45
C LEU A 45 -7.51 -3.03 4.09
N GLY A 46 -6.95 -2.41 3.05
CA GLY A 46 -7.49 -2.44 1.69
C GLY A 46 -7.52 -3.84 1.08
N VAL A 47 -6.48 -4.65 1.30
CA VAL A 47 -6.47 -6.07 0.91
C VAL A 47 -7.59 -6.83 1.63
N ALA A 48 -7.70 -6.68 2.95
CA ALA A 48 -8.74 -7.34 3.74
C ALA A 48 -10.16 -6.99 3.25
N LEU A 49 -10.42 -5.70 3.01
CA LEU A 49 -11.71 -5.24 2.49
C LEU A 49 -11.97 -5.76 1.07
N SER A 50 -10.98 -5.75 0.18
CA SER A 50 -11.14 -6.26 -1.18
C SER A 50 -11.54 -7.75 -1.21
N LEU A 51 -10.92 -8.56 -0.34
CA LEU A 51 -11.23 -9.97 -0.21
C LEU A 51 -12.63 -10.18 0.37
N GLY A 52 -13.02 -9.39 1.37
CA GLY A 52 -14.35 -9.45 1.97
C GLY A 52 -15.48 -9.08 1.00
N PHE A 53 -15.26 -8.08 0.15
CA PHE A 53 -16.23 -7.63 -0.86
C PHE A 53 -16.09 -8.33 -2.23
N SER A 54 -15.15 -9.27 -2.38
CA SER A 54 -14.83 -9.93 -3.66
C SER A 54 -14.52 -8.94 -4.80
N ILE A 55 -13.86 -7.82 -4.48
CA ILE A 55 -13.41 -6.79 -5.43
C ILE A 55 -11.93 -7.04 -5.74
N SER A 56 -11.43 -6.56 -6.89
CA SER A 56 -10.00 -6.62 -7.22
C SER A 56 -9.14 -5.98 -6.12
N VAL A 57 -8.06 -6.65 -5.71
CA VAL A 57 -7.17 -6.19 -4.64
C VAL A 57 -6.57 -4.83 -4.94
N PHE A 58 -6.20 -4.57 -6.20
CA PHE A 58 -5.68 -3.27 -6.64
C PHE A 58 -6.61 -2.11 -6.27
N ILE A 59 -7.91 -2.23 -6.57
CA ILE A 59 -8.90 -1.20 -6.26
C ILE A 59 -9.07 -1.04 -4.75
N GLY A 60 -9.08 -2.14 -3.98
CA GLY A 60 -9.22 -2.07 -2.53
C GLY A 60 -8.05 -1.38 -1.84
N VAL A 61 -6.82 -1.71 -2.25
CA VAL A 61 -5.60 -1.05 -1.75
C VAL A 61 -5.58 0.43 -2.15
N LEU A 62 -5.91 0.74 -3.40
CA LEU A 62 -5.97 2.12 -3.89
C LEU A 62 -7.00 2.96 -3.10
N LEU A 63 -8.21 2.44 -2.89
CA LEU A 63 -9.25 3.11 -2.12
C LEU A 63 -8.85 3.29 -0.65
N ALA A 64 -8.22 2.30 -0.03
CA ALA A 64 -7.75 2.41 1.35
C ALA A 64 -6.63 3.46 1.49
N ALA A 65 -5.68 3.50 0.55
CA ALA A 65 -4.62 4.51 0.52
C ALA A 65 -5.19 5.92 0.29
N LEU A 66 -6.16 6.09 -0.61
CA LEU A 66 -6.87 7.35 -0.84
C LEU A 66 -7.66 7.79 0.40
N ALA A 67 -8.39 6.87 1.04
CA ALA A 67 -9.14 7.16 2.26
C ALA A 67 -8.21 7.61 3.39
N MET A 68 -7.05 6.96 3.53
CA MET A 68 -6.03 7.36 4.49
C MET A 68 -5.46 8.75 4.18
N ALA A 69 -5.08 9.01 2.93
CA ALA A 69 -4.56 10.31 2.50
C ALA A 69 -5.59 11.42 2.76
N PHE A 70 -6.87 11.16 2.46
CA PHE A 70 -7.97 12.10 2.71
C PHE A 70 -8.20 12.35 4.20
N LEU A 71 -8.14 11.30 5.03
CA LEU A 71 -8.28 11.42 6.48
C LEU A 71 -7.14 12.27 7.06
N ILE A 72 -5.89 12.01 6.66
CA ILE A 72 -4.73 12.79 7.10
C ILE A 72 -4.87 14.25 6.64
N LEU A 73 -5.26 14.49 5.37
CA LEU A 73 -5.43 15.84 4.84
C LEU A 73 -6.50 16.63 5.61
N SER A 74 -7.62 15.99 5.94
CA SER A 74 -8.72 16.60 6.69
C SER A 74 -8.35 16.92 8.15
N LEU A 75 -7.47 16.11 8.75
CA LEU A 75 -7.03 16.29 10.14
C LEU A 75 -5.75 17.14 10.27
N SER A 76 -4.96 17.29 9.20
CA SER A 76 -3.68 18.02 9.18
C SER A 76 -3.81 19.51 9.52
N GLY A 77 -5.02 20.09 9.47
CA GLY A 77 -5.28 21.49 9.85
C GLY A 77 -5.64 21.69 11.32
N ARG A 78 -5.72 20.63 12.12
CA ARG A 78 -6.00 20.70 13.56
C ARG A 78 -4.67 20.73 14.35
N MET A 79 -4.71 21.22 15.59
CA MET A 79 -3.55 21.48 16.48
C MET A 79 -2.69 20.25 16.86
N PHE A 80 -2.83 19.12 16.16
CA PHE A 80 -2.15 17.87 16.44
C PHE A 80 -0.90 17.71 15.56
N ALA A 81 0.13 17.06 16.11
CA ALA A 81 1.29 16.68 15.33
C ALA A 81 0.89 15.66 14.24
N ILE A 82 1.31 15.89 12.99
CA ILE A 82 1.03 14.99 11.87
C ILE A 82 1.55 13.58 12.15
N ASP A 83 2.68 13.45 12.85
CA ASP A 83 3.26 12.17 13.22
C ASP A 83 2.38 11.35 14.18
N THR A 84 1.72 12.00 15.14
CA THR A 84 0.81 11.29 16.06
C THR A 84 -0.47 10.87 15.36
N LEU A 85 -1.00 11.70 14.47
CA LEU A 85 -2.15 11.35 13.63
C LEU A 85 -1.82 10.15 12.74
N LEU A 86 -0.66 10.13 12.10
CA LEU A 86 -0.23 9.01 11.29
C LEU A 86 -0.11 7.72 12.09
N GLY A 87 0.53 7.77 13.27
CA GLY A 87 0.69 6.59 14.13
C GLY A 87 -0.64 6.01 14.58
N VAL A 88 -1.58 6.86 15.00
CA VAL A 88 -2.92 6.42 15.44
C VAL A 88 -3.72 5.82 14.28
N VAL A 89 -3.70 6.46 13.11
CA VAL A 89 -4.42 5.93 11.93
C VAL A 89 -3.76 4.64 11.43
N SER A 90 -2.43 4.51 11.47
CA SER A 90 -1.70 3.28 11.10
C SER A 90 -2.15 2.08 11.94
N HIS A 91 -2.09 2.20 13.27
CA HIS A 91 -2.51 1.13 14.17
C HIS A 91 -4.02 0.86 14.08
N GLY A 92 -4.84 1.91 13.88
CA GLY A 92 -6.27 1.76 13.63
C GLY A 92 -6.55 0.95 12.36
N ALA A 93 -5.84 1.26 11.27
CA ALA A 93 -5.96 0.55 10.00
C ALA A 93 -5.54 -0.92 10.13
N LEU A 94 -4.44 -1.21 10.82
CA LEU A 94 -4.00 -2.58 11.10
C LEU A 94 -5.05 -3.35 11.90
N ALA A 95 -5.54 -2.77 13.00
CA ALA A 95 -6.53 -3.42 13.85
C ALA A 95 -7.83 -3.72 13.08
N LEU A 96 -8.33 -2.74 12.33
CA LEU A 96 -9.50 -2.92 11.47
C LEU A 96 -9.26 -3.96 10.37
N GLY A 97 -8.06 -3.97 9.77
CA GLY A 97 -7.69 -4.93 8.73
C GLY A 97 -7.66 -6.35 9.27
N LEU A 98 -7.05 -6.56 10.44
CA LEU A 98 -7.00 -7.87 11.09
C LEU A 98 -8.41 -8.36 11.47
N VAL A 99 -9.24 -7.48 12.03
CA VAL A 99 -10.64 -7.80 12.35
C VAL A 99 -11.40 -8.17 11.06
N ALA A 100 -11.25 -7.40 9.98
CA ALA A 100 -11.89 -7.69 8.70
C ALA A 100 -11.49 -9.07 8.15
N VAL A 101 -10.21 -9.46 8.27
CA VAL A 101 -9.74 -10.80 7.85
C VAL A 101 -10.41 -11.92 8.66
N THR A 102 -10.66 -11.73 9.96
CA THR A 102 -11.31 -12.77 10.79
C THR A 102 -12.75 -13.09 10.35
N PHE A 103 -13.43 -12.16 9.68
CA PHE A 103 -14.78 -12.38 9.15
C PHE A 103 -14.80 -13.18 7.83
N ILE A 104 -13.64 -13.51 7.25
CA ILE A 104 -13.54 -14.21 5.96
C ILE A 104 -13.21 -15.70 6.24
N PRO A 105 -14.21 -16.60 6.29
CA PRO A 105 -13.97 -18.01 6.56
C PRO A 105 -13.22 -18.70 5.41
N GLY A 106 -12.13 -19.38 5.72
CA GLY A 106 -11.44 -20.30 4.78
C GLY A 106 -10.35 -19.70 3.91
N VAL A 107 -10.08 -18.39 3.99
CA VAL A 107 -8.97 -17.78 3.26
C VAL A 107 -7.73 -17.74 4.17
N ARG A 108 -6.73 -18.57 3.87
CA ARG A 108 -5.37 -18.38 4.39
C ARG A 108 -4.76 -17.19 3.64
N VAL A 109 -5.08 -15.98 4.10
CA VAL A 109 -4.50 -14.76 3.54
C VAL A 109 -3.02 -14.79 3.89
N ASP A 110 -2.17 -15.05 2.91
CA ASP A 110 -0.73 -14.87 3.07
C ASP A 110 -0.43 -13.38 2.94
N LEU A 111 -0.54 -12.66 4.06
CA LEU A 111 -0.26 -11.22 4.11
C LEU A 111 1.17 -10.92 3.65
N ALA A 112 2.12 -11.84 3.89
CA ALA A 112 3.49 -11.66 3.44
C ALA A 112 3.57 -11.71 1.92
N ALA A 113 2.87 -12.65 1.27
CA ALA A 113 2.79 -12.70 -0.19
C ALA A 113 2.18 -11.43 -0.80
N TYR A 114 1.20 -10.80 -0.14
CA TYR A 114 0.62 -9.54 -0.59
C TYR A 114 1.45 -8.29 -0.27
N LEU A 115 2.18 -8.29 0.86
CA LEU A 115 2.99 -7.15 1.30
C LEU A 115 4.31 -7.07 0.52
N PHE A 116 4.95 -8.22 0.31
CA PHE A 116 6.21 -8.31 -0.44
C PHE A 116 5.98 -8.48 -1.94
N GLY A 117 4.85 -9.07 -2.33
CA GLY A 117 4.51 -9.32 -3.72
C GLY A 117 5.41 -10.35 -4.39
N ASP A 118 5.15 -10.58 -5.69
CA ASP A 118 6.05 -11.32 -6.57
C ASP A 118 6.35 -10.47 -7.80
N ILE A 119 7.59 -9.96 -7.89
CA ILE A 119 8.04 -9.14 -9.02
C ILE A 119 8.15 -9.94 -10.33
N LEU A 120 8.23 -11.28 -10.25
CA LEU A 120 8.28 -12.16 -11.41
C LEU A 120 6.90 -12.32 -12.06
N ALA A 121 5.83 -12.09 -11.30
CA ALA A 121 4.45 -12.17 -11.76
C ALA A 121 4.00 -10.95 -12.60
N VAL A 122 4.86 -9.94 -12.79
CA VAL A 122 4.53 -8.69 -13.48
C VAL A 122 4.16 -8.94 -14.95
N GLY A 123 2.94 -8.54 -15.31
CA GLY A 123 2.40 -8.61 -16.66
C GLY A 123 2.80 -7.44 -17.55
N ARG A 124 2.44 -7.52 -18.84
CA ARG A 124 2.64 -6.41 -19.80
C ARG A 124 1.74 -5.21 -19.50
N SER A 125 0.55 -5.45 -18.94
CA SER A 125 -0.40 -4.42 -18.49
C SER A 125 0.11 -3.66 -17.27
N ASP A 126 0.78 -4.34 -16.33
CA ASP A 126 1.30 -3.72 -15.11
C ASP A 126 2.44 -2.74 -15.42
N LEU A 127 3.29 -3.08 -16.39
CA LEU A 127 4.33 -2.18 -16.91
C LEU A 127 3.77 -0.86 -17.48
N LEU A 128 2.59 -0.91 -18.10
CA LEU A 128 1.89 0.29 -18.61
C LEU A 128 1.28 1.14 -17.49
N ILE A 129 0.99 0.54 -16.34
CA ILE A 129 0.43 1.24 -15.17
C ILE A 129 1.56 1.85 -14.31
N ILE A 130 2.71 1.18 -14.23
CA ILE A 130 3.88 1.62 -13.46
C ILE A 130 4.70 2.68 -14.22
N GLY A 131 4.81 2.55 -15.54
CA GLY A 131 5.64 3.39 -16.42
C GLY A 131 5.04 4.74 -16.79
#